data_AF-A0A2R6CRH8-F1
#
_entry.id   AF-A0A2R6CRH8-F1
#
_cell.length_a   1.000
_cell.length_b   1.000
_cell.length_c   1.000
_cell.angle_alpha   90.00
_cell.angle_beta   90.00
_cell.angle_gamma   90.00
#
_symmetry.space_group_name_H-M   'P 1'
#
loop_
_entity.id
_entity.type
_entity.pdbx_description
1 polymer ?
#
loop_
_entity_poly.entity_id
_entity_poly.type
_entity_poly.pdbx_seq_one_letter_code
_entity_poly.pdbx_strand_id
1 'polypeptide(L)' 'MVSVPPYVKYRREADGGLVYEHENYGYEDATLLRVDGTVVDILEAVESGTTDRAVLEERFSPEAVTVLERRGFLATDD' A
#
# COMPACT_ATOMS: atom_id res chain seq x y z
N MET A 1 -10.27 10.90 -1.54
CA MET A 1 -8.96 10.91 -0.85
C MET A 1 -8.36 9.51 -0.85
N VAL A 2 -7.03 9.36 -0.76
CA VAL A 2 -6.36 8.06 -0.70
C VAL A 2 -6.22 7.61 0.76
N SER A 3 -6.44 6.33 1.04
CA SER A 3 -6.29 5.72 2.37
C SER A 3 -5.73 4.31 2.27
N VAL A 4 -5.02 3.86 3.31
CA VAL A 4 -4.64 2.45 3.45
C VAL A 4 -5.84 1.68 4.00
N PRO A 5 -6.35 0.65 3.29
CA PRO A 5 -7.46 -0.13 3.80
C PRO A 5 -7.11 -0.83 5.11
N PRO A 6 -8.06 -0.99 6.06
CA PRO A 6 -7.78 -1.50 7.40
C PRO A 6 -7.26 -2.94 7.43
N TYR A 7 -7.57 -3.72 6.39
CA TYR A 7 -7.12 -5.10 6.21
C TYR A 7 -5.68 -5.20 5.67
N VAL A 8 -5.13 -4.13 5.12
CA VAL A 8 -3.73 -4.09 4.68
C VAL A 8 -2.85 -3.96 5.91
N LYS A 9 -1.94 -4.93 6.09
CA LYS A 9 -0.86 -4.86 7.08
C LYS A 9 0.46 -4.86 6.33
N TYR A 10 1.46 -4.18 6.87
CA TYR A 10 2.79 -4.15 6.27
C TYR A 10 3.87 -4.01 7.34
N ARG A 11 5.10 -4.38 6.98
CA ARG A 11 6.29 -4.13 7.80
C ARG A 11 7.46 -3.72 6.91
N ARG A 12 8.28 -2.79 7.39
CA ARG A 12 9.53 -2.40 6.76
C ARG A 12 10.63 -3.42 7.07
N GLU A 13 11.43 -3.76 6.07
CA GLU A 13 12.62 -4.59 6.21
C GLU A 13 13.86 -3.85 5.65
N ALA A 14 15.06 -4.37 5.90
CA ALA A 14 16.31 -3.70 5.50
C ALA A 14 16.46 -3.54 3.97
N ASP A 15 15.75 -4.34 3.18
CA ASP A 15 15.86 -4.43 1.71
C ASP A 15 14.46 -4.33 1.04
N GLY A 16 13.54 -3.58 1.66
CA GLY A 16 12.17 -3.39 1.16
C GLY A 16 11.13 -3.52 2.26
N GLY A 17 10.09 -4.33 2.02
CA GLY A 17 9.15 -4.70 3.07
C GLY A 17 8.25 -5.86 2.70
N LEU A 18 7.36 -6.20 3.62
CA LEU A 18 6.33 -7.20 3.41
C LEU A 18 4.95 -6.55 3.55
N VAL A 19 4.03 -6.93 2.66
CA VAL A 19 2.62 -6.56 2.73
C VAL A 19 1.79 -7.84 2.84
N TYR A 20 0.82 -7.82 3.74
CA TYR A 20 -0.14 -8.91 3.93
C TYR A 20 -1.35 -8.66 3.02
N GLU A 21 -1.55 -9.53 2.04
CA GLU A 21 -2.73 -9.49 1.18
C GLU A 21 -3.88 -10.24 1.87
N HIS A 22 -4.83 -9.49 2.42
CA HIS A 22 -5.86 -10.02 3.31
C HIS A 22 -7.26 -10.06 2.65
N GLU A 23 -7.33 -10.04 1.32
CA GLU A 23 -8.60 -10.22 0.57
C GLU A 23 -9.09 -11.68 0.63
N ASN A 24 -8.32 -12.60 1.23
CA ASN A 24 -8.70 -14.00 1.36
C ASN A 24 -9.51 -14.26 2.65
N TYR A 25 -10.70 -13.66 2.75
CA TYR A 25 -11.68 -13.99 3.80
C TYR A 25 -12.24 -15.40 3.55
N GLY A 26 -11.50 -16.44 3.96
CA GLY A 26 -12.03 -17.80 3.98
C GLY A 26 -11.05 -18.96 3.94
N TYR A 27 -9.75 -18.74 3.70
CA TYR A 27 -8.79 -19.84 3.64
C TYR A 27 -7.52 -19.51 4.42
N GLU A 28 -6.90 -20.55 4.96
CA GLU A 28 -5.79 -20.61 5.91
C GLU A 28 -4.45 -20.01 5.41
N ASP A 29 -4.47 -19.17 4.36
CA ASP A 29 -3.28 -18.65 3.67
C ASP A 29 -3.40 -17.13 3.46
N ALA A 30 -3.02 -16.36 4.49
CA ALA A 30 -2.68 -14.96 4.30
C ALA A 30 -1.34 -14.90 3.57
N THR A 31 -1.36 -14.50 2.29
CA THR A 31 -0.14 -14.42 1.48
C THR A 31 0.68 -13.20 1.88
N LEU A 32 1.91 -13.46 2.31
CA LEU A 32 2.93 -12.46 2.54
C LEU A 32 3.64 -12.14 1.22
N LEU A 33 3.51 -10.89 0.76
CA LEU A 33 4.15 -10.41 -0.46
C LEU A 33 5.38 -9.58 -0.11
N ARG A 34 6.53 -9.96 -0.68
CA ARG A 34 7.73 -9.12 -0.65
C ARG A 34 7.56 -7.98 -1.63
N VAL A 35 7.72 -6.76 -1.14
CA VAL A 35 7.58 -5.52 -1.90
C VAL A 35 8.84 -4.68 -1.80
N ASP A 36 9.01 -3.81 -2.79
CA ASP A 36 10.06 -2.81 -2.81
C ASP A 36 9.87 -1.77 -1.71
N GLY A 37 10.96 -1.12 -1.30
CA GLY A 37 10.93 -0.09 -0.24
C GLY A 37 9.95 1.04 -0.56
N THR A 38 9.87 1.44 -1.83
CA THR A 38 8.94 2.45 -2.33
C THR A 38 7.48 2.15 -1.97
N VAL A 39 7.07 0.87 -1.98
CA VAL A 39 5.69 0.49 -1.61
C VAL A 39 5.44 0.79 -0.14
N VAL A 40 6.40 0.45 0.72
CA VAL A 40 6.32 0.73 2.17
C VAL A 40 6.32 2.23 2.41
N ASP A 41 7.19 2.98 1.73
CA ASP A 41 7.26 4.44 1.86
C ASP A 41 5.95 5.13 1.46
N ILE A 42 5.24 4.63 0.43
CA ILE A 42 3.91 5.13 0.06
C ILE A 42 2.90 4.83 1.19
N LEU A 43 2.85 3.59 1.68
CA LEU A 43 1.91 3.19 2.74
C LEU A 43 2.13 4.00 4.03
N GLU A 44 3.38 4.18 4.45
CA GLU A 44 3.74 5.01 5.62
C GLU A 44 3.36 6.48 5.40
N ALA A 45 3.54 7.02 4.19
CA ALA A 45 3.16 8.39 3.88
C ALA A 45 1.65 8.62 4.03
N VAL A 46 0.83 7.67 3.56
CA VAL A 46 -0.62 7.73 3.68
C VAL A 46 -1.06 7.59 5.13
N GLU A 47 -0.51 6.63 5.88
CA GLU A 47 -0.82 6.47 7.31
C GLU A 47 -0.36 7.68 8.16
N SER A 48 0.71 8.35 7.75
CA SER A 48 1.16 9.60 8.39
C SER A 48 0.33 10.83 8.00
N GLY A 49 -0.66 10.70 7.10
CA GLY A 49 -1.62 11.75 6.77
C GLY A 49 -1.53 12.32 5.34
N THR A 50 -0.67 11.77 4.46
CA THR A 50 -0.61 12.19 3.05
C THR A 50 -1.71 11.49 2.26
N THR A 51 -2.91 12.05 2.26
CA THR A 51 -4.10 11.46 1.61
C THR A 51 -4.39 12.04 0.21
N ASP A 52 -3.62 13.02 -0.23
CA ASP A 52 -3.76 13.62 -1.55
C ASP A 52 -3.03 12.78 -2.61
N ARG A 53 -3.79 12.33 -3.62
CA ARG A 53 -3.26 11.48 -4.68
C ARG A 53 -2.17 12.20 -5.48
N ALA A 54 -2.38 13.46 -5.86
CA ALA A 54 -1.43 14.19 -6.70
C ALA A 54 -0.08 14.37 -5.98
N VAL A 55 -0.10 14.61 -4.66
CA VAL A 55 1.12 14.67 -3.83
C VAL A 55 1.86 13.32 -3.81
N LEU A 56 1.13 12.20 -3.68
CA LEU A 56 1.74 10.87 -3.72
C LEU A 56 2.34 10.57 -5.11
N GLU A 57 1.63 10.92 -6.17
CA GLU A 57 2.07 10.70 -7.55
C GLU A 57 3.30 11.55 -7.91
N GLU A 58 3.37 12.80 -7.43
CA GLU A 58 4.55 13.66 -7.60
C GLU A 58 5.77 13.12 -6.85
N ARG A 59 5.56 12.58 -5.64
CA ARG A 59 6.63 12.07 -4.78
C ARG A 59 7.15 10.68 -5.17
N PHE A 60 6.28 9.79 -5.65
CA PHE A 60 6.62 8.37 -5.85
C PHE A 60 6.38 7.84 -7.26
N SER A 61 5.84 8.65 -8.16
CA SER A 61 5.38 8.33 -9.53
C SER A 61 3.93 7.87 -9.61
N PRO A 62 3.20 8.31 -10.67
CA PRO A 62 1.79 7.94 -10.86
C PRO A 62 1.59 6.44 -11.10
N GLU A 63 2.54 5.78 -11.77
CA GLU A 63 2.47 4.34 -12.02
C GLU A 63 2.52 3.54 -10.72
N ALA A 64 3.35 3.95 -9.75
CA ALA A 64 3.45 3.26 -8.47
C ALA A 64 2.11 3.35 -7.71
N VAL A 65 1.56 4.56 -7.55
CA VAL A 65 0.27 4.77 -6.89
C VAL A 65 -0.84 3.96 -7.56
N THR A 66 -0.91 3.99 -8.89
CA THR A 66 -1.92 3.24 -9.67
C THR A 66 -1.79 1.72 -9.47
N VAL A 67 -0.56 1.20 -9.40
CA VAL A 67 -0.33 -0.24 -9.15
C VAL A 67 -0.78 -0.63 -7.75
N LEU A 68 -0.49 0.19 -6.73
CA LEU A 68 -0.92 -0.08 -5.36
C LEU A 68 -2.45 -0.07 -5.23
N GLU A 69 -3.14 0.87 -5.89
CA GLU A 69 -4.61 0.89 -5.94
C GLU A 69 -5.17 -0.37 -6.61
N ARG A 70 -4.61 -0.75 -7.77
CA ARG A 70 -5.05 -1.97 -8.49
C ARG A 70 -4.85 -3.26 -7.71
N ARG A 71 -3.87 -3.29 -6.81
CA ARG A 71 -3.62 -4.41 -5.90
C ARG A 71 -4.43 -4.34 -4.60
N GLY A 72 -5.24 -3.29 -4.41
CA GLY A 72 -6.01 -3.11 -3.18
C GLY A 72 -5.17 -2.71 -1.96
N PHE A 73 -3.93 -2.24 -2.16
CA PHE A 73 -3.09 -1.73 -1.07
C PHE A 73 -3.45 -0.29 -0.70
N LEU A 74 -4.06 0.44 -1.63
CA LEU A 74 -4.63 1.76 -1.42
C LEU A 74 -6.09 1.74 -1.86
N ALA A 75 -6.94 2.42 -1.12
CA ALA A 75 -8.31 2.72 -1.50
C ALA A 75 -8.43 4.21 -1.78
N THR A 76 -9.17 4.55 -2.84
CA THR A 76 -9.55 5.91 -3.16
C THR A 76 -11.03 6.07 -2.87
N ASP A 77 -11.35 6.94 -1.92
CA ASP A 77 -12.71 7.39 -1.63
C ASP A 77 -13.04 8.54 -2.60
N ASP A 78 -14.10 8.40 -3.39
CA ASP A 78 -14.62 9.43 -4.33
C ASP A 78 -15.40 10.51 -3.57
#